data_AF-A0A0F7S658-F1
#
_entry.id   AF-A0A0F7S658-F1
#
_cell.length_a   1.000
_cell.length_b   1.000
_cell.length_c   1.000
_cell.angle_alpha   90.00
_cell.angle_beta   90.00
_cell.angle_gamma   90.00
#
_symmetry.space_group_name_H-M   'P 1'
#
loop_
_entity.id
_entity.type
_entity.pdbx_description
1 polymer ?
#
loop_
_entity_poly.entity_id
_entity_poly.type
_entity_poly.pdbx_seq_one_letter_code
_entity_poly.pdbx_strand_id
1 'polypeptide(L)'
;SHMPQRSPIEGFKLVRGDPNSGISFEANVLLHNPAEISAHIGDVRLRLQTDIDELRSGGADRNASIGEVILPNLSLKSGNATVVIRGSVLVPPEGDSGHIASITLIRYLLENRPISVNVAGSNTSSDAA
;
A
#
# COMPACT_ATOMS: atom_id res chain seq x y z
N SER A 1 0.02 25.11 4.40
CA SER A 1 0.40 23.68 4.43
C SER A 1 -0.82 22.87 4.00
N HIS A 2 -0.86 22.42 2.74
CA HIS A 2 -1.94 21.54 2.26
C HIS A 2 -1.60 20.12 2.74
N MET A 3 -2.35 19.59 3.71
CA MET A 3 -2.26 18.17 4.02
C MET A 3 -2.81 17.40 2.81
N PRO A 4 -2.09 16.40 2.28
CA PRO A 4 -2.63 15.55 1.22
C PRO A 4 -3.92 14.91 1.72
N GLN A 5 -5.02 15.11 1.00
CA GLN A 5 -6.30 14.50 1.32
C GLN A 5 -6.17 13.00 1.06
N ARG A 6 -6.06 12.22 2.15
CA ARG A 6 -5.89 10.77 2.09
C ARG A 6 -7.25 10.11 1.87
N SER A 7 -7.32 9.20 0.92
CA SER A 7 -8.51 8.40 0.70
C SER A 7 -8.60 7.28 1.73
N PRO A 8 -9.78 7.05 2.34
CA PRO A 8 -9.98 5.91 3.22
C PRO A 8 -9.85 4.61 2.43
N ILE A 9 -9.31 3.58 3.08
CA ILE A 9 -9.38 2.20 2.60
C ILE A 9 -10.66 1.59 3.18
N GLU A 10 -11.54 1.11 2.31
CA GLU A 10 -12.81 0.49 2.70
C GLU A 10 -12.84 -0.99 2.31
N GLY A 11 -13.68 -1.79 2.97
CA GLY A 11 -13.91 -3.18 2.56
C GLY A 11 -12.67 -4.08 2.59
N PHE A 12 -11.69 -3.77 3.45
CA PHE A 12 -10.48 -4.58 3.58
C PHE A 12 -10.84 -6.03 3.96
N LYS A 13 -10.31 -6.98 3.19
CA LYS A 13 -10.54 -8.40 3.38
C LYS A 13 -9.26 -9.19 3.16
N LEU A 14 -8.93 -10.06 4.10
CA LEU A 14 -7.93 -11.11 3.89
C LEU A 14 -8.52 -12.20 2.98
N VAL A 15 -7.86 -12.44 1.85
CA VAL A 15 -8.23 -13.48 0.87
C VAL A 15 -7.57 -14.81 1.23
N ARG A 16 -6.31 -14.75 1.69
CA ARG A 16 -5.52 -15.88 2.18
C ARG A 16 -4.50 -15.35 3.17
N GLY A 17 -4.12 -16.15 4.16
CA GLY A 17 -3.04 -15.80 5.07
C GLY A 17 -2.45 -17.00 5.76
N ASP A 18 -1.12 -17.02 5.86
CA ASP A 18 -0.36 -17.96 6.67
C ASP A 18 0.87 -17.22 7.23
N PRO A 19 1.19 -17.36 8.53
CA PRO A 19 2.31 -16.66 9.15
C PRO A 19 3.68 -16.91 8.52
N ASN A 20 3.85 -18.03 7.79
CA ASN A 20 5.14 -18.45 7.25
C ASN A 20 5.28 -18.19 5.75
N SER A 21 4.16 -18.05 5.03
CA SER A 21 4.14 -17.86 3.57
C SER A 21 3.54 -16.53 3.12
N GLY A 22 2.99 -15.75 4.05
CA GLY A 22 2.50 -14.39 3.80
C GLY A 22 0.98 -14.28 3.75
N ILE A 23 0.50 -13.11 3.35
CA ILE A 23 -0.93 -12.82 3.22
C ILE A 23 -1.25 -12.25 1.84
N SER A 24 -2.49 -12.44 1.42
CA SER A 24 -3.10 -11.76 0.28
C SER A 24 -4.38 -11.08 0.74
N PHE A 25 -4.59 -9.84 0.30
CA PHE A 25 -5.75 -9.04 0.69
C PHE A 25 -6.37 -8.34 -0.52
N GLU A 26 -7.62 -7.97 -0.35
CA GLU A 26 -8.36 -7.10 -1.25
C GLU A 26 -8.89 -5.91 -0.44
N ALA A 27 -8.90 -4.72 -1.05
CA ALA A 27 -9.52 -3.55 -0.45
C ALA A 27 -10.03 -2.58 -1.51
N ASN A 28 -10.90 -1.68 -1.10
CA ASN A 28 -11.41 -0.60 -1.94
C ASN A 28 -10.69 0.70 -1.60
N VAL A 29 -10.27 1.42 -2.62
CA VAL A 29 -9.67 2.75 -2.48
C VAL A 29 -10.48 3.74 -3.29
N LEU A 30 -10.81 4.87 -2.67
CA LEU A 30 -11.39 6.01 -3.38
C LEU A 30 -10.29 6.78 -4.11
N LEU A 31 -10.40 6.93 -5.42
CA LEU A 31 -9.53 7.79 -6.21
C LEU A 31 -10.33 8.99 -6.70
N HIS A 32 -9.73 10.18 -6.61
CA HIS A 32 -10.32 11.41 -7.11
C HIS A 32 -9.49 11.92 -8.30
N ASN A 33 -10.14 12.07 -9.45
CA ASN A 33 -9.57 12.78 -10.60
C ASN A 33 -10.21 14.17 -10.67
N PRO A 34 -9.47 15.25 -10.36
CA PRO A 34 -10.00 16.60 -10.39
C PRO A 34 -10.17 17.15 -11.81
N ALA A 35 -9.64 16.48 -12.83
CA ALA A 35 -9.74 16.92 -14.21
C ALA A 35 -11.10 16.53 -14.84
N GLU A 36 -11.54 17.30 -15.83
CA GLU A 36 -12.73 16.98 -16.65
C GLU A 36 -12.47 15.87 -17.67
N ILE A 37 -11.22 15.48 -17.86
CA ILE A 37 -10.81 14.42 -18.79
C ILE A 37 -10.60 13.07 -18.07
N SER A 38 -10.87 11.99 -18.79
CA SER A 38 -10.60 10.63 -18.31
C SER A 38 -9.24 10.12 -18.78
N ALA A 39 -8.57 9.33 -17.95
CA ALA A 39 -7.30 8.68 -18.30
C ALA A 39 -7.43 7.15 -18.21
N HIS A 40 -6.80 6.46 -19.15
CA HIS A 40 -6.61 5.01 -19.10
C HIS A 40 -5.13 4.72 -18.84
N ILE A 41 -4.84 4.12 -17.69
CA ILE A 41 -3.46 3.89 -17.21
C ILE A 41 -3.05 2.44 -17.43
N GLY A 42 -4.00 1.49 -17.35
CA GLY A 42 -3.72 0.06 -17.44
C GLY A 42 -3.32 -0.50 -16.08
N ASP A 43 -2.47 -1.53 -16.06
CA ASP A 43 -2.07 -2.18 -14.82
C ASP A 43 -1.04 -1.34 -14.05
N VAL A 44 -1.35 -1.01 -12.79
CA VAL A 44 -0.43 -0.33 -11.88
C VAL A 44 0.03 -1.31 -10.80
N ARG A 45 1.34 -1.42 -10.60
CA ARG A 45 1.95 -2.18 -9.50
C ARG A 45 2.75 -1.23 -8.60
N LEU A 46 2.45 -1.25 -7.31
CA LEU A 46 3.10 -0.45 -6.28
C LEU A 46 3.78 -1.38 -5.27
N ARG A 47 4.93 -0.97 -4.73
CA ARG A 47 5.60 -1.70 -3.64
C ARG A 47 4.97 -1.30 -2.31
N LEU A 48 4.73 -2.29 -1.44
CA LEU A 48 4.37 -2.07 -0.05
C LEU A 48 5.66 -1.89 0.75
N GLN A 49 5.77 -0.77 1.42
CA GLN A 49 6.90 -0.45 2.28
C GLN A 49 6.43 -0.23 3.71
N THR A 50 7.24 -0.66 4.67
CA THR A 50 6.99 -0.37 6.09
C THR A 50 7.82 0.82 6.54
N ASP A 51 7.16 1.77 7.20
CA ASP A 51 7.80 2.81 8.01
C ASP A 51 7.81 2.29 9.46
N ILE A 52 8.93 1.67 9.86
CA ILE A 52 9.10 1.14 11.23
C ILE A 52 10.22 1.94 11.89
N ASP A 53 9.89 2.59 13.00
CA ASP A 53 10.81 3.40 13.78
C ASP A 53 12.08 2.61 14.20
N GLU A 54 11.94 1.32 14.46
CA GLU A 54 13.04 0.42 14.82
C GLU A 54 14.07 0.31 13.68
N LEU A 55 13.63 0.30 12.41
CA LEU A 55 14.53 0.29 11.24
C LEU A 55 15.20 1.65 11.00
N ARG A 56 14.54 2.76 11.41
CA ARG A 56 15.10 4.12 11.30
C ARG A 56 16.22 4.37 12.32
N SER A 57 16.14 3.74 13.49
CA SER A 57 17.12 3.89 14.58
C SER A 57 18.56 3.44 14.20
N GLY A 58 18.69 2.62 13.14
CA GLY A 58 19.96 2.13 12.61
C GLY A 58 20.72 3.07 11.66
N GLY A 59 20.26 4.32 11.48
CA GLY A 59 20.96 5.34 10.70
C GLY A 59 20.90 5.18 9.18
N ALA A 60 20.10 4.23 8.68
CA ALA A 60 19.81 4.08 7.27
C ALA A 60 18.31 4.20 7.06
N ASP A 61 17.90 4.98 6.07
CA ASP A 61 16.51 5.26 5.71
C ASP A 61 15.88 4.00 5.08
N ARG A 62 15.67 2.96 5.89
CA ARG A 62 15.32 1.62 5.43
C ARG A 62 13.83 1.37 5.56
N ASN A 63 13.07 2.03 4.69
CA ASN A 63 11.75 1.54 4.33
C ASN A 63 11.91 0.16 3.67
N ALA A 64 11.63 -0.91 4.40
CA ALA A 64 11.75 -2.25 3.87
C ALA A 64 10.56 -2.57 2.95
N SER A 65 10.83 -3.12 1.77
CA SER A 65 9.79 -3.59 0.85
C SER A 65 9.27 -4.93 1.34
N ILE A 66 8.00 -4.98 1.72
CA ILE A 66 7.37 -6.16 2.33
C ILE A 66 6.36 -6.85 1.42
N GLY A 67 6.12 -6.29 0.24
CA GLY A 67 5.14 -6.83 -0.69
C GLY A 67 4.77 -5.87 -1.80
N GLU A 68 3.58 -6.07 -2.37
CA GLU A 68 3.07 -5.27 -3.48
C GLU A 68 1.56 -5.09 -3.43
N VAL A 69 1.09 -4.05 -4.13
CA VAL A 69 -0.32 -3.79 -4.44
C VAL A 69 -0.45 -3.64 -5.94
N ILE A 70 -1.45 -4.29 -6.50
CA ILE A 70 -1.81 -4.22 -7.92
C ILE A 70 -3.18 -3.57 -8.05
N LEU A 71 -3.28 -2.62 -8.96
CA LEU A 71 -4.51 -2.03 -9.46
C LEU A 71 -4.65 -2.44 -10.93
N PRO A 72 -5.39 -3.52 -11.23
CA PRO A 72 -5.51 -4.01 -12.60
C PRO A 72 -6.41 -3.08 -13.42
N ASN A 73 -6.00 -2.80 -14.66
CA ASN A 73 -6.79 -2.06 -15.65
C ASN A 73 -7.34 -0.71 -15.14
N LEU A 74 -6.50 0.07 -14.46
CA LEU A 74 -6.88 1.33 -13.86
C LEU A 74 -7.31 2.34 -14.93
N SER A 75 -8.54 2.85 -14.75
CA SER A 75 -9.04 4.01 -15.48
C SER A 75 -9.57 5.04 -14.50
N LEU A 76 -9.10 6.28 -14.65
CA LEU A 76 -9.49 7.42 -13.85
C LEU A 76 -10.51 8.23 -14.63
N LYS A 77 -11.79 8.05 -14.30
CA LYS A 77 -12.86 8.92 -14.80
C LYS A 77 -12.86 10.23 -14.01
N SER A 78 -13.38 11.31 -14.60
CA SER A 78 -13.56 12.57 -13.88
C SER A 78 -14.39 12.36 -12.61
N GLY A 79 -13.97 13.01 -11.51
CA GLY A 79 -14.60 12.88 -10.20
C GLY A 79 -14.09 11.70 -9.39
N ASN A 80 -14.96 11.15 -8.53
CA ASN A 80 -14.62 10.08 -7.60
C ASN A 80 -14.88 8.70 -8.21
N ALA A 81 -13.92 7.79 -8.07
CA ALA A 81 -14.04 6.40 -8.46
C ALA A 81 -13.52 5.48 -7.35
N THR A 82 -14.32 4.48 -6.98
CA THR A 82 -13.85 3.41 -6.11
C THR A 82 -13.19 2.33 -6.96
N VAL A 83 -11.94 2.00 -6.64
CA VAL A 83 -11.17 0.94 -7.30
C VAL A 83 -10.82 -0.16 -6.33
N VAL A 84 -10.86 -1.39 -6.82
CA VAL A 84 -10.43 -2.56 -6.06
C VAL A 84 -8.93 -2.71 -6.22
N ILE A 85 -8.22 -2.77 -5.09
CA ILE A 85 -6.80 -3.08 -5.03
C ILE A 85 -6.61 -4.51 -4.52
N ARG A 86 -5.59 -5.18 -5.06
CA ARG A 86 -5.17 -6.51 -4.60
C ARG A 86 -3.75 -6.43 -4.12
N GLY A 87 -3.50 -6.83 -2.88
CA GLY A 87 -2.17 -6.76 -2.30
C GLY A 87 -1.70 -8.08 -1.74
N SER A 88 -0.39 -8.19 -1.59
CA SER A 88 0.26 -9.29 -0.91
C SER A 88 1.37 -8.77 -0.01
N VAL A 89 1.47 -9.31 1.20
CA VAL A 89 2.63 -9.15 2.08
C VAL A 89 3.33 -10.50 2.14
N LEU A 90 4.62 -10.51 1.83
CA LEU A 90 5.44 -11.72 1.79
C LEU A 90 6.14 -11.93 3.14
N VAL A 91 6.73 -13.10 3.34
CA VAL A 91 7.68 -13.34 4.44
C VAL A 91 9.08 -13.37 3.83
N PRO A 92 9.85 -12.26 3.89
CA PRO A 92 11.24 -12.26 3.45
C PRO A 92 12.06 -13.31 4.22
N PRO A 93 13.20 -13.78 3.69
CA PRO A 93 14.07 -14.70 4.43
C PRO A 93 14.67 -14.05 5.69
N GLU A 94 15.09 -14.87 6.65
CA GLU A 94 15.83 -14.39 7.82
C GLU A 94 17.10 -13.63 7.38
N GLY A 95 17.35 -12.48 8.02
CA GLY A 95 18.43 -11.56 7.66
C GLY A 95 18.03 -10.44 6.70
N ASP A 96 16.85 -10.50 6.08
CA ASP A 96 16.30 -9.38 5.31
C ASP A 96 15.76 -8.27 6.23
N SER A 97 16.00 -7.01 5.87
CA SER A 97 15.51 -5.85 6.63
C SER A 97 14.00 -5.78 6.82
N GLY A 98 13.23 -6.39 5.91
CA GLY A 98 11.77 -6.47 5.96
C GLY A 98 11.23 -7.69 6.67
N HIS A 99 12.06 -8.61 7.15
CA HIS A 99 11.61 -9.87 7.76
C HIS A 99 10.74 -9.63 8.99
N ILE A 100 11.27 -8.91 10.00
CA ILE A 100 10.57 -8.60 11.24
C ILE A 100 9.31 -7.77 10.96
N ALA A 101 9.44 -6.78 10.09
CA ALA A 101 8.38 -5.90 9.65
C ALA A 101 7.18 -6.66 9.09
N SER A 102 7.47 -7.58 8.16
CA SER A 102 6.45 -8.36 7.46
C SER A 102 5.74 -9.31 8.41
N ILE A 103 6.49 -10.08 9.21
CA ILE A 103 5.92 -11.02 10.19
C ILE A 103 5.03 -10.29 11.20
N THR A 104 5.46 -9.12 11.67
CA THR A 104 4.70 -8.32 12.64
C THR A 104 3.36 -7.87 12.04
N LEU A 105 3.37 -7.32 10.82
CA LEU A 105 2.16 -6.90 10.12
C LEU A 105 1.23 -8.09 9.84
N ILE A 106 1.77 -9.21 9.34
CA ILE A 106 1.01 -10.44 9.08
C ILE A 106 0.33 -10.91 10.36
N ARG A 107 1.04 -10.97 11.48
CA ARG A 107 0.49 -11.38 12.77
C ARG A 107 -0.65 -10.47 13.20
N TYR A 108 -0.46 -9.15 13.14
CA TYR A 108 -1.52 -8.20 13.55
C TYR A 108 -2.78 -8.31 12.68
N LEU A 109 -2.59 -8.50 11.38
CA LEU A 109 -3.70 -8.70 10.44
C LEU A 109 -4.47 -10.00 10.70
N LEU A 110 -3.77 -11.11 10.96
CA LEU A 110 -4.39 -12.39 11.27
C LEU A 110 -5.08 -12.39 12.64
N GLU A 111 -4.58 -11.60 13.60
CA GLU A 111 -5.17 -11.43 14.93
C GLU A 111 -6.37 -10.46 14.94
N ASN A 112 -6.80 -9.92 13.78
CA ASN A 112 -7.85 -8.90 13.67
C ASN A 112 -7.60 -7.67 14.57
N ARG A 113 -6.33 -7.32 14.83
CA ARG A 113 -6.01 -6.09 15.54
C ARG A 113 -6.29 -4.89 14.63
N PRO A 114 -6.74 -3.75 15.19
CA PRO A 114 -6.88 -2.53 14.40
C PRO A 114 -5.50 -2.10 13.89
N ILE A 115 -5.36 -2.02 12.57
CA ILE A 115 -4.19 -1.45 11.91
C ILE A 115 -4.58 -0.20 11.12
N SER A 116 -3.69 0.79 11.10
CA SER A 116 -3.83 1.98 10.27
C SER A 116 -2.87 1.86 9.09
N VAL A 117 -3.40 1.62 7.89
CA VAL A 117 -2.59 1.58 6.67
C VAL A 117 -2.52 2.99 6.08
N ASN A 118 -1.31 3.55 6.03
CA ASN A 118 -1.04 4.84 5.42
C ASN A 118 -0.48 4.66 4.00
N VAL A 119 -1.27 4.96 2.97
CA VAL A 119 -0.75 5.06 1.60
C VAL A 119 -0.18 6.46 1.40
N ALA A 120 1.15 6.57 1.35
CA ALA A 120 1.81 7.83 1.01
C ALA A 120 1.98 7.93 -0.51
N GLY A 121 1.27 8.86 -1.14
CA GLY A 121 1.65 9.35 -2.48
C GLY A 121 2.87 10.26 -2.34
N SER A 122 3.95 9.96 -3.07
CA SER A 122 5.10 10.87 -3.11
C SER A 122 4.68 12.16 -3.83
N ASN A 123 4.75 13.29 -3.13
CA ASN A 123 4.63 14.61 -3.76
C ASN A 123 5.91 14.91 -4.56
N THR A 124 6.09 14.27 -5.71
CA THR A 124 6.94 14.83 -6.75
C THR A 124 6.02 15.68 -7.62
N SER A 125 5.97 16.99 -7.36
CA SER A 125 5.58 17.94 -8.40
C SER A 125 6.52 17.69 -9.56
N SER A 126 6.02 17.18 -10.68
CA SER A 126 6.72 17.37 -11.93
C SER A 126 6.45 18.81 -12.32
N ASP A 127 7.41 19.69 -12.07
CA ASP A 127 7.47 20.97 -12.78
C ASP A 127 7.71 20.62 -14.24
N ALA A 128 6.62 20.51 -15.01
CA ALA A 128 6.70 20.51 -16.45
C ALA A 128 7.13 21.92 -16.87
N ALA A 129 8.34 22.01 -17.41
CA ALA A 129 8.90 23.22 -18.00
C ALA A 129 8.07 23.71 -19.20
#